data_AF-A0A534RZZ4-F1
#
_entry.id   AF-A0A534RZZ4-F1
#
_cell.length_a   1.000
_cell.length_b   1.000
_cell.length_c   1.000
_cell.angle_alpha   90.00
_cell.angle_beta   90.00
_cell.angle_gamma   90.00
#
_symmetry.space_group_name_H-M   'P 1'
#
loop_
_entity.id
_entity.type
_entity.pdbx_description
1 polymer ?
#
loop_
_entity_poly.entity_id
_entity_poly.type
_entity_poly.pdbx_seq_one_letter_code
_entity_poly.pdbx_strand_id
1 'polypeptide(L)'
;MTRTCLHCVLGRAMRAESAASRDGELALALRCSEPTWLPLEGGRLYRELRGFLREAREAARRGLVKLAVLDLPGKSHVEVTAVVRPPGGKARVLSRSFPRQTLEALGSGFAEQLAYS
;
A
#
# COMPACT_ATOMS: atom_id res chain seq x y z
N MET A 1 12.18 19.09 4.75
CA MET A 1 11.20 18.09 4.27
C MET A 1 11.13 16.95 5.27
N THR A 2 10.02 16.78 6.00
CA THR A 2 9.81 15.61 6.86
C THR A 2 9.62 14.38 5.98
N ARG A 3 10.69 13.60 5.80
CA ARG A 3 10.58 12.26 5.21
C ARG A 3 9.54 11.50 6.06
N THR A 4 8.52 10.94 5.43
CA THR A 4 7.51 10.11 6.11
C THR A 4 7.56 8.71 5.51
N CYS A 5 7.72 7.68 6.34
CA CYS A 5 7.77 6.30 5.85
C CYS A 5 6.36 5.79 5.48
N LEU A 6 6.32 4.72 4.69
CA LEU A 6 5.09 4.02 4.29
C LEU A 6 4.21 3.69 5.50
N HIS A 7 4.82 3.19 6.58
CA HIS A 7 4.14 2.78 7.81
C HIS A 7 3.47 3.95 8.52
N CYS A 8 4.12 5.11 8.59
CA CYS A 8 3.54 6.31 9.18
C CYS A 8 2.31 6.79 8.39
N VAL A 9 2.41 6.78 7.05
CA VAL A 9 1.30 7.18 6.19
C VAL A 9 0.16 6.16 6.25
N LEU A 10 0.48 4.86 6.24
CA LEU A 10 -0.49 3.78 6.37
C LEU A 10 -1.21 3.84 7.72
N GLY A 11 -0.49 4.02 8.84
CA GLY A 11 -1.09 4.19 10.15
C GLY A 11 -2.01 5.41 10.24
N ARG A 12 -1.66 6.52 9.57
CA ARG A 12 -2.53 7.69 9.45
C ARG A 12 -3.79 7.39 8.63
N ALA A 13 -3.67 6.67 7.52
CA ALA A 13 -4.79 6.27 6.69
C ALA A 13 -5.73 5.30 7.41
N MET A 14 -5.17 4.32 8.14
CA MET A 14 -5.93 3.39 8.98
C MET A 14 -6.76 4.14 10.03
N ARG A 15 -6.16 5.06 10.80
CA ARG A 15 -6.90 5.87 11.78
C ARG A 15 -8.06 6.64 11.15
N ALA A 16 -7.83 7.24 9.97
CA ALA A 16 -8.86 7.99 9.26
C ALA A 16 -10.02 7.09 8.80
N GLU A 17 -9.73 5.91 8.25
CA GLU A 17 -10.77 4.99 7.77
C GLU A 17 -11.49 4.26 8.90
N SER A 18 -10.80 3.96 10.01
CA SER A 18 -11.43 3.44 11.23
C SER A 18 -12.39 4.47 11.84
N ALA A 19 -12.00 5.75 11.93
CA ALA A 19 -12.87 6.82 12.43
C ALA A 19 -14.08 7.08 11.52
N ALA A 20 -13.98 6.79 10.22
CA ALA A 20 -15.08 6.92 9.28
C ALA A 20 -16.05 5.71 9.30
N SER A 21 -15.70 4.62 9.98
CA SER A 21 -16.56 3.45 10.11
C SER A 21 -17.58 3.68 11.23
N ARG A 22 -18.85 3.86 10.84
CA ARG A 22 -19.94 4.23 11.77
C ARG A 22 -20.42 3.10 12.69
N ASP A 23 -20.18 1.84 12.32
CA ASP A 23 -20.80 0.70 12.99
C ASP A 23 -19.82 -0.24 13.71
N GLY A 24 -18.53 0.13 13.84
CA GLY A 24 -17.54 -0.67 14.58
C GLY A 24 -17.24 -2.05 13.99
N GLU A 25 -17.86 -2.40 12.86
CA GLU A 25 -17.76 -3.75 12.28
C GLU A 25 -16.41 -4.01 11.58
N LEU A 26 -15.61 -2.98 11.27
CA LEU A 26 -14.36 -3.13 10.52
C LEU A 26 -13.11 -2.92 11.38
N ALA A 27 -12.34 -3.98 11.59
CA ALA A 27 -11.02 -3.92 12.20
C ALA A 27 -9.93 -3.99 11.12
N LEU A 28 -8.98 -3.06 11.15
CA LEU A 28 -7.77 -3.09 10.32
C LEU A 28 -6.59 -3.49 11.18
N ALA A 29 -5.94 -4.61 10.86
CA ALA A 29 -4.79 -5.11 11.61
C ALA A 29 -3.56 -5.17 10.71
N LEU A 30 -2.52 -4.41 11.06
CA LEU A 30 -1.22 -4.42 10.38
C LEU A 30 -0.23 -5.29 11.16
N ARG A 31 0.40 -6.26 10.50
CA ARG A 31 1.56 -6.97 11.08
C ARG A 31 2.76 -6.03 11.15
N CYS A 32 3.55 -6.13 12.22
CA CYS A 32 4.79 -5.36 12.37
C CYS A 32 5.72 -5.62 11.17
N SER A 33 6.32 -4.56 10.66
CA SER A 33 7.32 -4.59 9.59
C SER A 33 8.27 -3.41 9.77
N GLU A 34 9.51 -3.57 9.31
CA GLU A 34 10.52 -2.50 9.33
C GLU A 34 10.06 -1.27 8.55
N PRO A 35 10.36 -0.04 9.00
CA PRO A 35 9.97 1.18 8.30
C PRO A 35 10.51 1.23 6.86
N THR A 36 9.60 1.30 5.87
CA THR A 36 9.96 1.43 4.46
C THR A 36 9.87 2.89 4.02
N TRP A 37 10.98 3.43 3.52
CA TRP A 37 11.02 4.76 2.90
C TRP A 37 10.76 4.63 1.40
N LEU A 38 9.81 5.43 0.89
CA LEU A 38 9.44 5.45 -0.52
C LEU A 38 9.75 6.81 -1.13
N PRO A 39 10.12 6.88 -2.41
CA PRO A 39 10.38 8.13 -3.09
C PRO A 39 9.07 8.74 -3.63
N LEU A 40 8.06 8.84 -2.77
CA LEU A 40 6.76 9.41 -3.08
C LEU A 40 6.44 10.53 -2.09
N GLU A 41 5.75 11.56 -2.58
CA GLU A 41 5.19 12.58 -1.69
C GLU A 41 4.19 11.96 -0.71
N GLY A 42 4.33 12.28 0.58
CA GLY A 42 3.47 11.73 1.64
C GLY A 42 1.98 11.98 1.39
N GLY A 43 1.61 13.11 0.80
CA GLY A 43 0.22 13.43 0.45
C GLY A 43 -0.34 12.56 -0.69
N ARG A 44 0.49 12.24 -1.70
CA ARG A 44 0.13 11.29 -2.76
C ARG A 44 -0.04 9.90 -2.17
N LEU A 45 0.97 9.43 -1.42
CA LEU A 45 0.96 8.12 -0.76
C LEU A 45 -0.27 7.96 0.17
N TYR A 46 -0.62 9.01 0.91
CA TYR A 46 -1.79 9.01 1.79
C TYR A 46 -3.10 8.84 1.02
N ARG A 47 -3.33 9.66 -0.02
CA ARG A 47 -4.57 9.58 -0.83
C ARG A 47 -4.72 8.21 -1.44
N GLU A 48 -3.62 7.70 -1.97
CA GLU A 48 -3.56 6.36 -2.51
C GLU A 48 -3.93 5.36 -1.40
N LEU A 49 -3.17 5.23 -0.32
CA LEU A 49 -3.44 4.24 0.74
C LEU A 49 -4.87 4.35 1.29
N ARG A 50 -5.40 5.56 1.43
CA ARG A 50 -6.79 5.77 1.84
C ARG A 50 -7.80 5.16 0.86
N GLY A 51 -7.60 5.36 -0.44
CA GLY A 51 -8.42 4.73 -1.48
C GLY A 51 -8.37 3.20 -1.44
N PHE A 52 -7.18 2.63 -1.21
CA PHE A 52 -6.98 1.18 -1.07
C PHE A 52 -7.69 0.62 0.16
N LEU A 53 -7.58 1.29 1.31
CA LEU A 53 -8.26 0.87 2.54
C LEU A 53 -9.78 0.96 2.42
N ARG A 54 -10.29 1.97 1.70
CA ARG A 54 -11.71 2.09 1.38
C ARG A 54 -12.19 0.92 0.52
N GLU A 55 -11.45 0.56 -0.53
CA GLU A 55 -11.76 -0.60 -1.38
C GLU A 55 -11.77 -1.91 -0.55
N ALA A 56 -10.77 -2.10 0.32
CA ALA A 56 -10.72 -3.26 1.20
C ALA A 56 -11.90 -3.31 2.18
N ARG A 57 -12.32 -2.16 2.72
CA ARG A 57 -13.52 -2.06 3.56
C ARG A 57 -14.77 -2.44 2.78
N GLU A 58 -14.96 -1.86 1.59
CA GLU A 58 -16.12 -2.14 0.73
C GLU A 58 -16.19 -3.62 0.35
N ALA A 59 -15.04 -4.23 0.06
CA ALA A 59 -14.94 -5.66 -0.25
C ALA A 59 -15.24 -6.55 0.97
N ALA A 60 -14.80 -6.18 2.17
CA ALA A 60 -15.09 -6.92 3.39
C ALA A 60 -16.56 -6.79 3.81
N ARG A 61 -17.18 -5.62 3.58
CA ARG A 61 -18.46 -5.14 4.13
C ARG A 61 -18.44 -5.00 5.65
N ARG A 62 -18.04 -6.07 6.35
CA ARG A 62 -17.88 -6.17 7.81
C ARG A 62 -16.79 -7.18 8.18
N GLY A 63 -16.22 -7.06 9.37
CA GLY A 63 -15.24 -7.98 9.93
C GLY A 63 -13.78 -7.47 9.90
N LEU A 64 -12.83 -8.40 9.98
CA LEU A 64 -11.40 -8.11 10.06
C LEU A 64 -10.76 -8.09 8.67
N VAL A 65 -10.07 -7.00 8.35
CA VAL A 65 -9.16 -6.88 7.20
C VAL A 65 -7.73 -6.93 7.71
N LYS A 66 -6.99 -7.96 7.26
CA LYS A 66 -5.58 -8.13 7.63
C LYS A 66 -4.71 -7.45 6.59
N LEU A 67 -3.87 -6.52 7.04
CA LEU A 67 -2.94 -5.76 6.23
C LEU A 67 -1.51 -6.31 6.41
N ALA A 68 -0.76 -6.36 5.32
CA ALA A 68 0.67 -6.64 5.35
C ALA A 68 1.43 -5.73 4.39
N VAL A 69 2.60 -5.27 4.82
CA VAL A 69 3.58 -4.60 3.96
C VAL A 69 4.63 -5.64 3.60
N LEU A 70 4.81 -5.88 2.30
CA LEU A 70 5.77 -6.81 1.73
C LEU A 70 6.89 -6.01 1.07
N ASP A 71 7.99 -5.87 1.79
CA ASP A 71 9.24 -5.28 1.30
C ASP A 71 10.25 -6.41 1.12
N LEU A 72 10.24 -7.04 -0.05
CA LEU A 72 11.10 -8.19 -0.33
C LEU A 72 12.42 -7.74 -0.98
N PRO A 73 13.57 -8.26 -0.52
CA PRO A 73 14.86 -8.00 -1.16
C PRO A 73 14.83 -8.30 -2.67
N GLY A 74 15.43 -7.41 -3.47
CA GLY A 74 15.48 -7.56 -4.92
C GLY A 74 14.21 -7.17 -5.68
N LYS A 75 13.09 -6.82 -5.00
CA LYS A 75 11.92 -6.26 -5.68
C LYS A 75 12.08 -4.76 -5.94
N SER A 76 11.61 -4.33 -7.11
CA SER A 76 11.56 -2.92 -7.53
C SER A 76 10.49 -2.10 -6.82
N HIS A 77 9.62 -2.75 -6.04
CA HIS A 77 8.48 -2.13 -5.38
C HIS A 77 8.25 -2.75 -4.00
N VAL A 78 7.58 -1.99 -3.14
CA VAL A 78 7.00 -2.47 -1.89
C VAL A 78 5.51 -2.65 -2.11
N GLU A 79 4.97 -3.75 -1.61
CA GLU A 79 3.58 -4.12 -1.84
C GLU A 79 2.80 -4.04 -0.52
N VAL A 80 1.64 -3.40 -0.54
CA VAL A 80 0.69 -3.40 0.59
C VAL A 80 -0.47 -4.29 0.21
N THR A 81 -0.67 -5.35 0.98
CA THR A 81 -1.73 -6.33 0.73
C THR A 81 -2.81 -6.24 1.81
N ALA A 82 -4.04 -6.53 1.41
CA ALA A 82 -5.20 -6.63 2.28
C ALA A 82 -5.90 -7.97 2.03
N VAL A 83 -5.92 -8.83 3.05
CA VAL A 83 -6.71 -10.05 3.04
C VAL A 83 -8.10 -9.73 3.58
N VAL A 84 -9.09 -9.86 2.71
CA VAL A 84 -10.50 -9.63 3.03
C VAL A 84 -11.25 -10.95 3.03
N ARG A 85 -12.11 -11.15 4.03
CA ARG A 85 -12.99 -12.33 4.10
C ARG A 85 -14.44 -11.85 4.23
N PRO A 86 -15.16 -11.69 3.11
CA PRO A 86 -16.56 -11.28 3.17
C PRO A 86 -17.43 -12.36 3.82
N PRO A 87 -18.53 -11.98 4.50
CA PRO A 87 -19.49 -12.94 5.04
C PRO A 87 -20.03 -13.87 3.96
N GLY A 88 -19.94 -15.19 4.17
CA GLY A 88 -20.44 -16.19 3.22
C GLY A 88 -19.67 -16.30 1.90
N GLY A 89 -18.51 -15.63 1.77
CA GLY A 89 -17.69 -15.63 0.56
C GLY A 89 -16.29 -16.20 0.77
N LYS A 90 -15.60 -16.46 -0.36
CA LYS A 90 -14.18 -16.85 -0.35
C LYS A 90 -13.31 -15.65 0.04
N ALA A 91 -12.21 -15.93 0.76
CA ALA A 91 -11.19 -14.94 1.03
C ALA A 91 -10.60 -14.40 -0.28
N ARG A 92 -10.29 -13.10 -0.31
CA ARG A 92 -9.66 -12.42 -1.44
C ARG A 92 -8.48 -11.62 -0.94
N VAL A 93 -7.50 -11.41 -1.81
CA VAL A 93 -6.34 -10.55 -1.55
C VAL A 93 -6.42 -9.37 -2.50
N LEU A 94 -6.49 -8.17 -1.93
CA LEU A 94 -6.26 -6.93 -2.66
C LEU A 94 -4.81 -6.53 -2.45
N SER A 95 -4.22 -5.87 -3.44
CA SER A 95 -2.84 -5.43 -3.35
C SER A 95 -2.65 -4.06 -3.98
N ARG A 96 -1.71 -3.29 -3.44
CA ARG A 96 -1.13 -2.17 -4.16
C ARG A 96 0.38 -2.08 -4.01
N SER A 97 1.04 -1.87 -5.14
CA SER A 97 2.49 -1.70 -5.24
C SER A 97 2.90 -0.23 -5.28
N PHE A 98 4.00 0.06 -4.60
CA PHE A 98 4.64 1.37 -4.58
C PHE A 98 6.11 1.22 -5.01
N PRO A 99 6.60 2.04 -5.95
CA PRO A 99 7.96 1.89 -6.45
C PRO A 99 8.99 2.22 -5.36
N ARG A 100 10.11 1.48 -5.35
CA ARG A 100 11.27 1.80 -4.50
C ARG A 100 12.20 2.84 -5.11
N GLN A 101 12.07 3.10 -6.41
CA GLN A 101 12.93 3.99 -7.18
C GLN A 101 12.07 5.02 -7.91
N THR A 102 12.59 6.23 -8.08
CA THR A 102 11.96 7.18 -9.00
C THR A 102 12.36 6.86 -10.43
N LEU A 103 11.56 7.29 -11.40
CA LEU A 103 11.91 7.13 -12.81
C LEU A 103 13.20 7.86 -13.16
N GLU A 104 13.51 8.98 -12.50
CA GLU A 104 14.77 9.70 -12.71
C GLU A 104 15.99 8.95 -12.14
N ALA A 105 15.78 8.02 -11.20
CA ALA A 105 16.83 7.16 -10.67
C ALA A 105 17.14 5.95 -11.57
N LEU A 106 16.22 5.60 -12.47
CA LEU A 106 16.50 4.72 -13.59
C LEU A 106 17.28 5.57 -14.58
N GLY A 107 18.61 5.52 -14.54
CA GLY A 107 19.46 6.26 -15.47
C GLY A 107 18.95 6.11 -16.90
N SER A 108 19.14 7.13 -17.74
CA SER A 108 18.66 7.20 -19.13
C SER A 108 19.12 6.07 -20.07
N GLY A 109 19.80 5.05 -19.55
CA GLY A 109 20.32 3.89 -20.27
C GLY A 109 19.42 2.67 -20.14
N PHE A 110 18.31 2.66 -20.88
CA PHE A 110 18.01 1.44 -21.64
C PHE A 110 18.48 1.71 -23.08
N ALA A 111 19.77 1.52 -23.31
CA ALA A 111 20.39 1.68 -24.61
C ALA A 111 20.19 0.40 -25.45
N GLU A 112 18.94 0.10 -25.82
CA GLU A 112 18.65 -0.94 -26.84
C GLU A 112 18.48 -0.35 -28.26
N GLN A 113 18.80 0.94 -28.47
CA GLN A 113 18.63 1.62 -29.77
C GLN A 113 19.91 2.17 -30.42
N LEU A 114 21.09 1.68 -30.06
CA LEU A 114 22.35 2.03 -30.76
C LEU A 114 23.06 0.80 -31.31
N ALA A 115 22.41 0.09 -32.23
CA ALA A 115 23.10 -0.83 -33.13
C ALA A 115 22.26 -1.09 -34.40
N TYR A 116 22.06 -0.08 -35.22
CA TYR A 116 21.98 -0.24 -36.67
C TYR A 116 22.48 1.05 -37.32
N SER A 117 23.75 1.04 -37.72
CA SER A 117 24.39 1.95 -38.66
C SER A 117 25.19 1.11 -39.62
#